data_AF-A0A7S3DMM1-F1
#
_entry.id   AF-A0A7S3DMM1-F1
#
_cell.length_a   1.000
_cell.length_b   1.000
_cell.length_c   1.000
_cell.angle_alpha   90.00
_cell.angle_beta   90.00
_cell.angle_gamma   90.00
#
_symmetry.space_group_name_H-M   'P 1'
#
loop_
_entity.id
_entity.type
_entity.pdbx_description
1 polymer ?
#
loop_
_entity_poly.entity_id
_entity_poly.type
_entity_poly.pdbx_seq_one_letter_code
_entity_poly.pdbx_strand_id
1 'polypeptide(L)'
;KSHVIPSTISKEEEARQAIEMLRHDDAANRIEAANRLDSIAGVLGQERTRNELLPMVTDSVDDEDEVLLAYAQTLGKMIDAVGGPDFAHILLQPLELLLTVEEN
;
A
#
# COMPACT_ATOMS: atom_id res chain seq x y z
N LYS A 1 13.80 31.02 25.02
CA LYS A 1 13.13 29.71 25.15
C LYS A 1 12.80 29.25 23.74
N SER A 2 13.62 28.39 23.16
CA SER A 2 13.39 27.89 21.79
C SER A 2 12.21 26.93 21.83
N HIS A 3 11.12 27.29 21.17
CA HIS A 3 9.99 26.42 20.93
C HIS A 3 10.39 25.49 19.79
N VAL A 4 10.75 24.25 20.12
CA VAL A 4 10.93 23.18 19.13
C VAL A 4 9.54 22.87 18.59
N ILE A 5 9.26 23.35 17.38
CA ILE A 5 8.08 22.93 16.62
C ILE A 5 8.30 21.45 16.29
N PRO A 6 7.38 20.53 16.62
CA PRO A 6 7.53 19.13 16.23
C PRO A 6 7.63 19.04 14.71
N SER A 7 8.60 18.26 14.24
CA SER A 7 8.88 18.04 12.82
C SER A 7 7.64 17.53 12.10
N THR A 8 7.02 18.36 11.28
CA THR A 8 6.04 17.93 10.28
C THR A 8 6.83 17.17 9.23
N ILE A 9 6.84 15.84 9.33
CA ILE A 9 7.39 14.98 8.27
C ILE A 9 6.60 15.32 7.00
N SER A 10 7.29 15.56 5.88
CA SER A 10 6.61 15.83 4.60
C SER A 10 5.77 14.62 4.20
N LYS A 11 4.61 14.82 3.57
CA LYS A 11 3.79 13.71 3.04
C LYS A 11 4.59 12.76 2.14
N GLU A 12 5.57 13.29 1.41
CA GLU A 12 6.51 12.50 0.60
C GLU A 12 7.41 11.59 1.45
N GLU A 13 7.87 12.09 2.59
CA GLU A 13 8.69 11.33 3.53
C GLU A 13 7.85 10.28 4.27
N GLU A 14 6.60 10.58 4.61
CA GLU A 14 5.66 9.60 5.17
C GLU A 14 5.37 8.48 4.17
N ALA A 15 5.16 8.81 2.89
CA ALA A 15 4.97 7.81 1.84
C ALA A 15 6.21 6.95 1.64
N ARG A 16 7.40 7.56 1.67
CA ARG A 16 8.67 6.84 1.56
C ARG A 16 8.85 5.85 2.72
N GLN A 17 8.65 6.29 3.95
CA GLN A 17 8.77 5.42 5.13
C GLN A 17 7.78 4.25 5.07
N ALA A 18 6.54 4.49 4.64
CA ALA A 18 5.56 3.43 4.50
C ALA A 18 5.95 2.43 3.38
N ILE A 19 6.53 2.89 2.26
CA ILE A 19 7.06 2.00 1.21
C ILE A 19 8.23 1.16 1.75
N GLU A 20 9.11 1.74 2.57
CA GLU A 20 10.20 1.01 3.23
C GLU A 20 9.65 -0.06 4.21
N MET A 21 8.57 0.26 4.93
CA MET A 21 7.89 -0.66 5.86
C MET A 21 7.26 -1.87 5.16
N LEU A 22 6.79 -1.76 3.90
CA LEU A 22 6.26 -2.90 3.13
C LEU A 22 7.29 -4.04 2.97
N ARG A 23 8.59 -3.72 3.07
CA ARG A 23 9.70 -4.68 2.92
C ARG A 23 10.32 -5.10 4.25
N HIS A 24 9.70 -4.73 5.37
CA HIS A 24 10.25 -4.97 6.70
C HIS A 24 9.95 -6.40 7.17
N ASP A 25 10.89 -7.01 7.92
CA ASP A 25 10.75 -8.40 8.39
C ASP A 25 9.63 -8.58 9.43
N ASP A 26 9.34 -7.53 10.20
CA ASP A 26 8.23 -7.48 11.16
C ASP A 26 6.86 -7.29 10.47
N ALA A 27 5.98 -8.26 10.65
CA ALA A 27 4.60 -8.26 10.15
C ALA A 27 3.81 -7.03 10.59
N ALA A 28 4.00 -6.55 11.82
CA ALA A 28 3.26 -5.39 12.32
C ALA A 28 3.55 -4.12 11.49
N ASN A 29 4.79 -3.95 11.03
CA ASN A 29 5.17 -2.84 10.16
C ASN A 29 4.57 -3.00 8.75
N ARG A 30 4.54 -4.23 8.22
CA ARG A 30 3.91 -4.52 6.91
C ARG A 30 2.40 -4.28 6.96
N ILE A 31 1.72 -4.69 8.03
CA ILE A 31 0.29 -4.42 8.27
C ILE A 31 0.05 -2.90 8.35
N GLU A 32 0.88 -2.16 9.09
CA GLU A 32 0.75 -0.70 9.16
C GLU A 32 0.88 -0.06 7.77
N ALA A 33 1.87 -0.49 6.99
CA ALA A 33 2.08 0.01 5.64
C ALA A 33 0.91 -0.35 4.69
N ALA A 34 0.41 -1.59 4.75
CA ALA A 34 -0.73 -2.07 3.96
C ALA A 34 -2.00 -1.24 4.23
N ASN A 35 -2.24 -0.87 5.49
CA ASN A 35 -3.36 -0.01 5.89
C ASN A 35 -3.21 1.44 5.43
N ARG A 36 -2.02 1.87 5.01
CA ARG A 36 -1.69 3.24 4.57
C ARG A 36 -1.51 3.36 3.05
N LEU A 37 -1.74 2.30 2.28
CA LEU A 37 -1.52 2.28 0.83
C LEU A 37 -2.28 3.37 0.07
N ASP A 38 -3.49 3.74 0.51
CA ASP A 38 -4.28 4.81 -0.09
C ASP A 38 -3.61 6.19 0.03
N SER A 39 -3.06 6.49 1.22
CA SER A 39 -2.30 7.69 1.51
C SER A 39 -1.00 7.73 0.71
N ILE A 40 -0.29 6.59 0.60
CA ILE A 40 0.91 6.46 -0.22
C ILE A 40 0.56 6.75 -1.69
N ALA A 41 -0.51 6.15 -2.20
CA ALA A 41 -0.97 6.34 -3.57
C ALA A 41 -1.36 7.80 -3.84
N GLY A 42 -1.99 8.48 -2.89
CA GLY A 42 -2.32 9.90 -2.99
C GLY A 42 -1.09 10.80 -3.16
N VAL A 43 0.04 10.43 -2.57
CA VAL A 43 1.32 11.15 -2.70
C VAL A 43 2.07 10.79 -3.98
N LEU A 44 2.07 9.52 -4.36
CA LEU A 44 2.73 9.05 -5.59
C LEU A 44 2.02 9.52 -6.86
N GLY A 45 0.70 9.64 -6.80
CA GLY A 45 -0.15 9.89 -7.95
C GLY A 45 -0.46 8.63 -8.75
N GLN A 46 -1.55 8.70 -9.53
CA GLN A 46 -2.20 7.54 -10.14
C GLN A 46 -1.29 6.71 -11.05
N GLU A 47 -0.41 7.35 -11.83
CA GLU A 47 0.50 6.65 -12.74
C GLU A 47 1.50 5.76 -11.98
N ARG A 48 2.13 6.32 -10.95
CA ARG A 48 3.10 5.60 -10.12
C ARG A 48 2.41 4.58 -9.21
N THR A 49 1.19 4.85 -8.75
CA THR A 49 0.38 3.85 -8.07
C THR A 49 0.20 2.59 -8.92
N ARG A 50 -0.14 2.74 -10.20
CA ARG A 50 -0.32 1.60 -11.12
C ARG A 50 0.99 0.90 -11.48
N ASN A 51 2.05 1.67 -11.75
CA ASN A 51 3.28 1.14 -12.35
C ASN A 51 4.36 0.77 -11.33
N GLU A 52 4.25 1.21 -10.08
CA GLU A 52 5.24 0.97 -9.02
C GLU A 52 4.59 0.34 -7.79
N LEU A 53 3.58 0.99 -7.20
CA LEU A 53 3.01 0.57 -5.91
C LEU A 53 2.26 -0.76 -6.02
N LEU A 54 1.35 -0.91 -6.99
CA LEU A 54 0.58 -2.14 -7.15
C LEU A 54 1.44 -3.37 -7.49
N PRO A 55 2.45 -3.27 -8.37
CA PRO A 55 3.43 -4.36 -8.56
C PRO A 55 4.12 -4.77 -7.26
N MET A 56 4.51 -3.82 -6.41
CA MET A 56 5.11 -4.16 -5.11
C MET A 56 4.17 -4.98 -4.21
N VAL A 57 2.88 -4.63 -4.16
CA VAL A 57 1.89 -5.40 -3.39
C VAL A 57 1.65 -6.78 -4.00
N THR A 58 1.65 -6.85 -5.33
CA THR A 58 1.48 -8.11 -6.09
C THR A 58 2.64 -9.08 -5.84
N ASP A 59 3.85 -8.58 -5.67
CA ASP A 59 5.03 -9.39 -5.34
C ASP A 59 5.02 -9.91 -3.89
N SER A 60 4.08 -9.47 -3.05
CA SER A 60 3.94 -9.83 -1.62
C SER A 60 2.68 -10.65 -1.35
N VAL A 61 2.23 -11.46 -2.31
CA VAL A 61 1.02 -12.28 -2.19
C VAL A 61 1.21 -13.53 -1.34
N ASP A 62 2.45 -13.89 -1.00
CA ASP A 62 2.81 -15.01 -0.12
C ASP A 62 3.12 -14.57 1.33
N ASP A 63 2.73 -13.34 1.70
CA ASP A 63 2.89 -12.78 3.03
C ASP A 63 1.91 -13.41 4.05
N GLU A 64 2.01 -13.01 5.32
CA GLU A 64 1.17 -13.49 6.42
C GLU A 64 -0.30 -13.07 6.24
N ASP A 65 -1.24 -13.94 6.64
CA ASP A 65 -2.69 -13.75 6.43
C ASP A 65 -3.21 -12.37 6.88
N GLU A 66 -2.70 -11.85 8.00
CA GLU A 66 -3.09 -10.53 8.53
C GLU A 66 -2.64 -9.38 7.61
N VAL A 67 -1.47 -9.52 6.97
CA VAL A 67 -0.96 -8.58 5.98
C VAL A 67 -1.80 -8.66 4.70
N LEU A 68 -2.07 -9.87 4.22
CA LEU A 68 -2.90 -10.10 3.03
C LEU A 68 -4.32 -9.54 3.20
N LEU A 69 -4.91 -9.73 4.38
CA LEU A 69 -6.21 -9.15 4.74
C LEU A 69 -6.18 -7.62 4.69
N ALA A 70 -5.13 -6.99 5.24
CA ALA A 70 -4.98 -5.55 5.19
C ALA A 70 -4.85 -5.04 3.74
N TYR A 71 -4.07 -5.73 2.89
CA TYR A 71 -4.00 -5.41 1.46
C TYR A 71 -5.37 -5.49 0.78
N ALA A 72 -6.10 -6.58 0.97
CA ALA A 72 -7.42 -6.77 0.35
C ALA A 72 -8.40 -5.65 0.73
N GLN A 73 -8.44 -5.28 2.01
CA GLN A 73 -9.31 -4.21 2.52
C GLN A 73 -8.97 -2.84 1.94
N THR A 74 -7.67 -2.53 1.80
CA THR A 74 -7.24 -1.24 1.25
C THR A 74 -7.44 -1.19 -0.26
N LEU A 75 -7.04 -2.23 -1.00
CA LEU A 75 -7.21 -2.33 -2.46
C LEU A 75 -8.66 -2.16 -2.89
N GLY A 76 -9.62 -2.71 -2.12
CA GLY A 76 -11.05 -2.54 -2.38
C GLY A 76 -11.55 -1.09 -2.38
N LYS A 77 -10.76 -0.13 -1.91
CA LYS A 77 -11.09 1.31 -1.83
C LYS A 77 -10.25 2.17 -2.79
N MET A 78 -9.35 1.58 -3.57
CA MET A 78 -8.32 2.31 -4.34
C MET A 78 -8.74 2.70 -5.77
N ILE A 79 -10.02 2.64 -6.13
CA ILE A 79 -10.49 2.97 -7.49
C ILE A 79 -10.02 4.38 -7.91
N ASP A 80 -10.22 5.40 -7.06
CA ASP A 80 -9.80 6.77 -7.39
C ASP A 80 -8.26 6.92 -7.41
N ALA A 81 -7.57 6.16 -6.55
CA ALA A 81 -6.11 6.15 -6.46
C ALA A 81 -5.44 5.59 -7.73
N VAL A 82 -6.13 4.74 -8.50
CA VAL A 82 -5.62 4.23 -9.79
C VAL A 82 -6.05 5.06 -10.99
N GLY A 83 -6.85 6.11 -10.83
CA GLY A 83 -7.37 6.91 -11.95
C GLY A 83 -8.85 6.75 -12.23
N GLY A 84 -9.62 6.22 -11.28
CA GLY A 84 -11.05 6.06 -11.39
C GLY A 84 -11.47 4.81 -12.17
N PRO A 85 -12.75 4.72 -12.57
CA PRO A 85 -13.34 3.52 -13.16
C PRO A 85 -12.61 3.01 -14.41
N ASP A 86 -12.05 3.90 -15.23
CA ASP A 86 -11.32 3.54 -16.45
C ASP A 86 -10.10 2.65 -16.17
N PHE A 87 -9.50 2.79 -14.98
CA PHE A 87 -8.33 2.05 -14.55
C PHE A 87 -8.61 1.04 -13.41
N ALA A 88 -9.86 0.92 -12.95
CA ALA A 88 -10.23 0.06 -11.83
C ALA A 88 -9.89 -1.42 -12.07
N HIS A 89 -9.91 -1.86 -13.34
CA HIS A 89 -9.57 -3.23 -13.75
C HIS A 89 -8.16 -3.65 -13.34
N ILE A 90 -7.24 -2.70 -13.12
CA ILE A 90 -5.85 -2.98 -12.71
C ILE A 90 -5.79 -3.53 -11.27
N LEU A 91 -6.78 -3.22 -10.43
CA LEU A 91 -6.88 -3.75 -9.07
C LEU A 91 -7.31 -5.22 -9.05
N LEU A 92 -7.86 -5.75 -10.15
CA LEU A 92 -8.32 -7.14 -10.22
C LEU A 92 -7.16 -8.13 -10.10
N GLN A 93 -6.02 -7.85 -10.72
CA GLN A 93 -4.85 -8.73 -10.67
C GLN A 93 -4.33 -8.95 -9.23
N PRO A 94 -4.00 -7.91 -8.43
CA PRO A 94 -3.55 -8.13 -7.06
C PRO A 94 -4.66 -8.77 -6.20
N LEU A 95 -5.92 -8.39 -6.39
CA LEU A 95 -7.03 -9.01 -5.65
C LEU A 95 -7.22 -10.50 -5.99
N GLU A 96 -7.07 -10.89 -7.25
CA GLU A 96 -7.14 -12.28 -7.68
C GLU A 96 -6.02 -13.11 -7.03
N LEU A 97 -4.80 -12.58 -7.01
CA LEU A 97 -3.67 -13.28 -6.40
C LEU A 97 -3.85 -13.48 -4.89
N LEU A 98 -4.38 -12.48 -4.18
CA LEU A 98 -4.73 -12.60 -2.76
C LEU A 98 -5.79 -13.69 -2.50
N LEU A 99 -6.62 -14.03 -3.48
CA LEU A 99 -7.62 -15.11 -3.37
C LEU A 99 -7.05 -16.50 -3.73
N THR A 100 -5.89 -16.56 -4.38
CA THR A 100 -5.23 -17.80 -4.79
C THR A 100 -4.24 -18.33 -3.76
N VAL A 101 -4.05 -17.61 -2.65
CA VAL A 101 -3.17 -18.03 -1.55
C VAL A 101 -3.83 -19.20 -0.83
N GLU A 102 -3.29 -20.39 -0.99
CA GLU A 102 -3.69 -21.58 -0.22
C GLU A 102 -3.05 -21.52 1.17
N GLU A 103 -3.84 -21.71 2.23
CA GLU A 103 -3.35 -21.97 3.58
C GLU A 103 -2.49 -23.25 3.53
N ASN A 104 -1.17 -23.13 3.72
CA ASN A 104 -0.25 -24.27 3.82
C ASN A 104 -0.20 -24.87 5.22
#